data_AF-A0A937D0X9-F1
#
_entry.id   AF-A0A937D0X9-F1
#
_cell.length_a   1.000
_cell.length_b   1.000
_cell.length_c   1.000
_cell.angle_alpha   90.00
_cell.angle_beta   90.00
_cell.angle_gamma   90.00
#
_symmetry.space_group_name_H-M   'P 1'
#
loop_
_entity.id
_entity.type
_entity.pdbx_description
1 polymer ?
#
loop_
_entity_poly.entity_id
_entity_poly.type
_entity_poly.pdbx_seq_one_letter_code
_entity_poly.pdbx_strand_id
1 'polypeptide(L)'
;MEGNVWRPTHLTPEQMEERRLVAATLLRQGQLSQADIARRVGVSRASVCRWAATLAQEGPRGLEARPIPGPSPRLDEKAWTRLGRLLDR
;
A
#
# COMPACT_ATOMS: atom_id res chain seq x y z
N MET A 1 -24.92 -12.11 18.53
CA MET A 1 -23.75 -12.99 18.34
C MET A 1 -22.76 -12.26 17.46
N GLU A 2 -21.94 -11.40 18.06
CA GLU A 2 -20.87 -10.73 17.31
C GLU A 2 -19.77 -11.76 17.08
N GLY A 3 -19.84 -12.41 15.91
CA GLY A 3 -18.80 -13.32 15.46
C GLY A 3 -17.46 -12.60 15.50
N ASN A 4 -16.50 -13.23 16.17
CA ASN A 4 -15.10 -12.85 16.31
C ASN A 4 -14.63 -11.89 15.19
N VAL A 5 -14.73 -10.58 15.43
CA VAL A 5 -14.34 -9.58 14.44
C VAL A 5 -12.83 -9.62 14.35
N TRP A 6 -12.31 -10.29 13.32
CA TRP A 6 -10.89 -10.30 13.01
C TRP A 6 -10.39 -8.86 12.86
N ARG A 7 -9.57 -8.42 13.82
CA ARG A 7 -8.97 -7.08 13.91
C ARG A 7 -7.46 -7.25 14.01
N PRO A 8 -6.77 -7.44 12.88
CA PRO A 8 -5.32 -7.61 12.91
C PRO A 8 -4.67 -6.32 13.44
N THR A 9 -3.64 -6.47 14.28
CA THR A 9 -2.87 -5.33 14.81
C THR A 9 -2.12 -4.59 13.71
N HIS A 10 -1.73 -5.32 12.66
CA HIS A 10 -1.03 -4.81 11.48
C HIS A 10 -1.73 -5.30 10.22
N LEU A 11 -1.88 -4.40 9.26
CA LEU A 11 -2.40 -4.73 7.93
C LEU A 11 -1.25 -5.06 7.00
N THR A 12 -1.46 -5.99 6.08
CA THR A 12 -0.51 -6.21 4.99
C THR A 12 -0.52 -5.01 4.03
N PRO A 13 0.54 -4.79 3.23
CA PRO A 13 0.55 -3.76 2.20
C PRO A 13 -0.66 -3.83 1.25
N GLU A 14 -1.07 -5.05 0.88
CA GLU A 14 -2.21 -5.33 0.02
C GLU A 14 -3.53 -4.90 0.67
N GLN A 15 -3.71 -5.16 1.97
CA GLN A 15 -4.88 -4.70 2.72
C GLN A 15 -4.93 -3.18 2.86
N MET A 16 -3.78 -2.52 3.00
CA MET A 16 -3.71 -1.06 3.01
C MET A 16 -4.02 -0.45 1.64
N GLU A 17 -3.59 -1.09 0.57
CA GLU A 17 -3.95 -0.75 -0.80
C GLU A 17 -5.43 -0.94 -1.07
N GLU A 18 -6.01 -2.08 -0.70
CA GLU A 18 -7.44 -2.34 -0.86
C GLU A 18 -8.29 -1.23 -0.24
N ARG A 19 -7.96 -0.81 1.00
CA ARG A 19 -8.63 0.32 1.66
C ARG A 19 -8.49 1.63 0.88
N ARG A 20 -7.31 1.90 0.33
CA ARG A 20 -7.04 3.09 -0.48
C ARG A 20 -7.88 3.10 -1.76
N LEU A 21 -7.93 1.97 -2.47
CA LEU A 21 -8.67 1.83 -3.74
C LEU A 21 -10.19 1.86 -3.53
N VAL A 22 -10.69 1.26 -2.45
CA VAL A 22 -12.12 1.37 -2.06
C VAL A 22 -12.47 2.83 -1.75
N ALA A 23 -11.64 3.53 -0.96
CA ALA A 23 -11.85 4.93 -0.67
C ALA A 23 -11.80 5.81 -1.93
N ALA A 24 -10.90 5.52 -2.88
CA ALA A 24 -10.82 6.22 -4.15
C ALA A 24 -12.12 6.09 -4.97
N THR A 25 -12.72 4.90 -4.96
CA THR A 25 -14.00 4.65 -5.63
C THR A 25 -15.12 5.48 -5.01
N LEU A 26 -15.21 5.50 -3.67
CA LEU A 26 -16.21 6.31 -2.95
C LEU A 26 -16.00 7.81 -3.15
N LEU A 27 -14.75 8.26 -3.18
CA LEU A 27 -14.40 9.66 -3.46
C LEU A 27 -14.85 10.08 -4.86
N ARG A 28 -14.66 9.22 -5.88
CA ARG A 28 -15.10 9.49 -7.25
C ARG A 28 -16.61 9.52 -7.41
N GLN A 29 -17.34 8.73 -6.63
CA GLN A 29 -18.80 8.76 -6.63
C GLN A 29 -19.35 10.08 -6.09
N GLY A 30 -18.63 10.75 -5.17
CA GLY A 30 -19.00 12.07 -4.67
C GLY A 30 -20.24 12.11 -3.76
N GLN A 31 -20.79 10.94 -3.38
CA GLN A 31 -22.03 10.83 -2.60
C GLN A 31 -21.79 10.90 -1.08
N LEU A 32 -20.58 10.61 -0.63
CA LEU A 32 -20.21 10.55 0.79
C LEU A 32 -19.22 11.63 1.15
N SER A 33 -19.34 12.16 2.37
CA SER A 33 -18.30 13.04 2.91
C SER A 33 -17.01 12.25 3.18
N GLN A 34 -15.86 12.92 3.19
CA GLN A 34 -14.58 12.26 3.52
C GLN A 34 -14.58 11.65 4.92
N ALA A 35 -15.37 12.20 5.86
CA ALA A 35 -15.55 11.64 7.19
C ALA A 35 -16.35 10.33 7.17
N ASP A 36 -17.39 10.23 6.34
CA ASP A 36 -18.18 9.01 6.16
C ASP A 36 -17.36 7.91 5.49
N ILE A 37 -16.59 8.27 4.47
CA ILE A 37 -15.66 7.36 3.81
C ILE A 37 -14.67 6.80 4.82
N ALA A 38 -14.07 7.66 5.66
CA ALA A 38 -13.13 7.26 6.70
C ALA A 38 -13.71 6.24 7.67
N ARG A 39 -14.94 6.47 8.15
CA ARG A 39 -15.67 5.52 9.01
C ARG A 39 -15.94 4.20 8.28
N ARG A 40 -16.33 4.25 7.01
CA ARG A 40 -16.67 3.07 6.21
C ARG A 40 -15.46 2.18 5.91
N VAL A 41 -14.30 2.77 5.65
CA VAL A 41 -13.06 2.02 5.34
C VAL A 41 -12.15 1.81 6.56
N GLY A 42 -12.57 2.27 7.74
CA GLY A 42 -11.87 2.05 9.01
C GLY A 42 -10.53 2.78 9.11
N VAL A 43 -10.46 4.04 8.65
CA VAL A 43 -9.26 4.89 8.72
C VAL A 43 -9.58 6.28 9.27
N SER A 44 -8.55 7.10 9.51
CA SER A 44 -8.74 8.49 9.92
C SER A 44 -9.17 9.37 8.75
N ARG A 45 -9.96 10.42 9.04
CA ARG A 45 -10.35 11.44 8.06
C ARG A 45 -9.14 12.06 7.36
N ALA A 46 -8.06 12.34 8.09
CA ALA A 46 -6.83 12.91 7.53
C ALA A 46 -6.18 12.00 6.46
N SER A 47 -6.32 10.68 6.57
CA SER A 47 -5.86 9.74 5.55
C SER A 47 -6.67 9.87 4.27
N VAL A 48 -8.00 9.95 4.39
CA VAL A 48 -8.90 10.16 3.25
C VAL A 48 -8.65 11.51 2.58
N CYS A 49 -8.40 12.59 3.35
CA CYS A 49 -8.03 13.90 2.79
C CYS A 49 -6.77 13.81 1.91
N ARG A 50 -5.72 13.13 2.40
CA ARG A 50 -4.49 12.90 1.63
C ARG A 50 -4.75 12.08 0.38
N TRP A 51 -5.54 11.02 0.48
CA TRP A 51 -5.87 10.19 -0.69
C TRP A 51 -6.69 10.94 -1.74
N ALA A 52 -7.60 11.83 -1.32
CA ALA A 52 -8.32 12.69 -2.26
C ALA A 52 -7.37 13.63 -3.02
N ALA A 53 -6.38 14.20 -2.32
CA ALA A 53 -5.35 15.03 -2.95
C ALA A 53 -4.47 14.23 -3.92
N THR A 54 -4.02 13.04 -3.53
CA THR A 54 -3.25 12.13 -4.41
C THR A 54 -4.09 11.71 -5.62
N LEU A 55 -5.35 11.34 -5.42
CA LEU A 55 -6.26 10.93 -6.48
C LEU A 55 -6.49 12.06 -7.51
N ALA A 56 -6.56 13.31 -7.05
CA ALA A 56 -6.70 14.46 -7.93
C ALA A 56 -5.42 14.74 -8.76
N GLN A 57 -4.24 14.41 -8.23
CA GLN A 57 -2.94 14.67 -8.88
C GLN A 57 -2.47 13.52 -9.78
N GLU A 58 -2.60 12.28 -9.30
CA GLU A 58 -1.97 11.08 -9.87
C GLU A 58 -2.99 10.04 -10.36
N GLY A 59 -4.29 10.30 -10.11
CA GLY A 59 -5.34 9.33 -10.36
C GLY A 59 -5.27 8.11 -9.43
N PRO A 60 -6.01 7.03 -9.73
CA PRO A 60 -6.07 5.84 -8.89
C PRO A 60 -4.72 5.13 -8.69
N ARG A 61 -3.81 5.24 -9.67
CA ARG A 61 -2.48 4.60 -9.62
C ARG A 61 -1.60 5.16 -8.49
N GLY A 62 -1.76 6.43 -8.12
CA GLY A 62 -1.04 7.02 -6.97
C GLY A 62 -1.42 6.40 -5.62
N LEU A 63 -2.49 5.60 -5.58
CA LEU A 63 -2.99 4.92 -4.40
C LEU A 63 -2.67 3.42 -4.34
N GLU A 64 -1.98 2.90 -5.35
CA GLU A 64 -1.52 1.50 -5.39
C GLU A 64 -0.39 1.26 -4.37
N ALA A 65 -0.16 0.01 -3.96
CA ALA A 65 1.00 -0.35 -3.16
C ALA A 65 2.27 -0.22 -4.01
N ARG A 66 3.25 0.51 -3.47
CA ARG A 66 4.58 0.53 -4.07
C ARG A 66 5.44 -0.55 -3.43
N PRO A 67 6.04 -1.47 -4.21
CA PRO A 67 7.01 -2.42 -3.67
C PRO A 67 8.13 -1.68 -2.96
N ILE A 68 8.45 -2.09 -1.74
CA ILE A 68 9.60 -1.57 -1.00
C ILE A 68 10.83 -2.27 -1.60
N PRO A 69 11.72 -1.57 -2.32
CA PRO A 69 12.93 -2.21 -2.82
C PRO A 69 13.77 -2.68 -1.64
N GLY A 70 14.28 -3.90 -1.73
CA GLY A 70 15.25 -4.42 -0.77
C GLY A 70 16.55 -3.60 -0.78
N PRO A 71 17.44 -3.84 0.18
CA PRO A 71 18.76 -3.21 0.17
C PRO A 71 19.50 -3.56 -1.13
N SER A 72 20.31 -2.62 -1.63
CA SER A 72 21.17 -2.87 -2.79
C SER A 72 22.05 -4.11 -2.55
N PRO A 73 22.27 -4.97 -3.56
CA PRO A 73 23.13 -6.13 -3.43
C PRO A 73 24.51 -5.75 -2.92
N ARG A 74 25.03 -6.52 -1.95
CA ARG A 74 26.38 -6.29 -1.40
C ARG A 74 27.50 -6.71 -2.36
N LEU A 75 27.19 -7.62 -3.27
CA LEU A 75 28.12 -8.12 -4.28
C LEU A 75 27.86 -7.39 -5.59
N ASP A 76 28.89 -6.73 -6.09
CA ASP A 76 28.91 -6.23 -7.47
C ASP A 76 29.16 -7.38 -8.46
N GLU A 77 29.07 -7.08 -9.75
CA GLU A 77 29.21 -8.07 -10.82
C GLU A 77 30.56 -8.83 -10.78
N LYS A 78 31.63 -8.14 -10.37
CA LYS A 78 32.96 -8.74 -10.22
C LYS A 78 32.98 -9.73 -9.06
N ALA A 79 32.37 -9.36 -7.94
CA ALA A 79 32.27 -10.23 -6.77
C ALA A 79 31.40 -11.46 -7.05
N TRP A 80 30.33 -11.33 -7.84
CA TRP A 80 29.54 -12.47 -8.34
C TRP A 80 30.34 -13.40 -9.24
N THR A 81 31.10 -12.83 -10.18
CA THR A 81 31.99 -13.63 -11.05
C THR A 81 33.04 -14.38 -10.24
N ARG A 82 33.60 -13.73 -9.22
CA ARG A 82 34.56 -14.36 -8.30
C ARG A 82 33.91 -15.47 -7.49
N LEU A 83 32.69 -15.25 -6.98
CA LEU A 83 31.96 -16.25 -6.21
C LEU A 83 31.67 -17.50 -7.04
N GLY A 84 31.23 -17.36 -8.29
CA GLY A 84 31.01 -18.50 -9.19
C GLY A 84 32.25 -19.38 -9.32
N ARG A 85 33.41 -18.78 -9.61
CA ARG A 85 34.69 -19.52 -9.70
C ARG A 85 35.09 -20.23 -8.41
N LEU A 86 34.70 -19.70 -7.26
CA LEU A 86 35.00 -20.32 -5.96
C LEU A 86 34.09 -21.52 -5.67
N LEU A 87 32.86 -21.49 -6.17
CA LEU A 87 31.88 -22.56 -6.00
C LEU A 87 32.04 -23.71 -7.02
N ASP A 88 32.67 -23.45 -8.16
CA ASP A 88 32.96 -24.46 -9.20
C ASP A 88 34.17 -25.38 -8.87
N ARG A 89 34.62 -25.41 -7.61
CA ARG A 89 35.72 -26.26 -7.11
C ARG A 89 35.20 -27.35 -6.20
#